data_AF-A0A4S8P976-F1
#
_entry.id   AF-A0A4S8P976-F1
#
_cell.length_a   1.000
_cell.length_b   1.000
_cell.length_c   1.000
_cell.angle_alpha   90.00
_cell.angle_beta   90.00
_cell.angle_gamma   90.00
#
_symmetry.space_group_name_H-M   'P 1'
#
loop_
_entity.id
_entity.type
_entity.pdbx_description
1 polymer ?
#
loop_
_entity_poly.entity_id
_entity_poly.type
_entity_poly.pdbx_seq_one_letter_code
_entity_poly.pdbx_strand_id
1 'polypeptide(L)'
;MSATVMSEDQILAEAAGQIRAAAADPYFRGDPVQRALPEVAVTAVSDTHTIEATMTLDLVLKSIRLPHDLAQSVTFCADVSEAAGSVLTALHAACSQARATILAAAGGTETR
;
A
#
# COMPACT_ATOMS: atom_id res chain seq x y z
N MET A 1 -0.53 -7.01 18.63
CA MET A 1 -0.55 -5.63 18.12
C MET A 1 -1.36 -5.63 16.82
N SER A 2 -2.33 -4.74 16.68
CA SER A 2 -3.15 -4.66 15.45
C SER A 2 -2.71 -3.46 14.63
N ALA A 3 -2.43 -3.69 13.35
CA ALA A 3 -2.29 -2.64 12.35
C ALA A 3 -3.55 -2.68 11.49
N THR A 4 -4.23 -1.55 11.41
CA THR A 4 -5.41 -1.39 10.57
C THR A 4 -4.96 -0.91 9.21
N VAL A 5 -5.15 -1.74 8.18
CA VAL A 5 -4.87 -1.40 6.79
C VAL A 5 -6.18 -1.05 6.10
N MET A 6 -6.12 -0.20 5.07
CA MET A 6 -7.23 -0.05 4.12
C MET A 6 -7.78 -1.41 3.70
N SER A 7 -9.10 -1.53 3.55
CA SER A 7 -9.71 -2.79 3.14
C SER A 7 -9.30 -3.17 1.71
N GLU A 8 -9.27 -4.47 1.43
CA GLU A 8 -8.95 -4.97 0.09
C GLU A 8 -9.88 -4.37 -0.97
N ASP A 9 -11.19 -4.31 -0.70
CA ASP A 9 -12.18 -3.70 -1.61
C ASP A 9 -11.87 -2.22 -1.89
N GLN A 10 -11.43 -1.47 -0.88
CA GLN A 10 -11.08 -0.06 -1.05
C GLN A 10 -9.83 0.09 -1.94
N ILE A 11 -8.81 -0.73 -1.69
CA ILE A 11 -7.56 -0.75 -2.47
C ILE A 11 -7.85 -1.11 -3.94
N LEU A 12 -8.66 -2.15 -4.16
CA LEU A 12 -9.02 -2.61 -5.51
C LEU A 12 -9.89 -1.60 -6.25
N ALA A 13 -10.85 -0.96 -5.57
CA ALA A 13 -11.69 0.08 -6.17
C ALA A 13 -10.87 1.30 -6.61
N GLU A 14 -9.91 1.74 -5.78
CA GLU A 14 -8.99 2.83 -6.11
C GLU A 14 -8.10 2.47 -7.30
N ALA A 15 -7.52 1.27 -7.29
CA ALA A 15 -6.71 0.77 -8.39
C ALA A 15 -7.50 0.68 -9.70
N ALA A 16 -8.73 0.17 -9.67
CA ALA A 16 -9.61 0.15 -10.84
C ALA A 16 -9.93 1.56 -11.34
N GLY A 17 -10.02 2.55 -10.46
CA GLY A 17 -10.15 3.96 -10.82
C GLY A 17 -8.94 4.48 -11.60
N GLN A 18 -7.74 4.28 -11.07
CA GLN A 18 -6.48 4.72 -11.68
C GLN A 18 -6.20 4.03 -13.02
N ILE A 19 -6.44 2.72 -13.10
CA ILE A 19 -6.28 1.94 -14.35
C ILE A 19 -7.22 2.48 -15.43
N ARG A 20 -8.49 2.72 -15.10
CA ARG A 20 -9.46 3.29 -16.05
C ARG A 20 -9.07 4.69 -16.49
N ALA A 21 -8.58 5.53 -15.58
CA ALA A 21 -8.08 6.86 -15.93
C ALA A 21 -6.89 6.78 -16.89
N ALA A 22 -5.93 5.90 -16.63
CA ALA A 22 -4.78 5.69 -17.52
C ALA A 22 -5.18 5.08 -18.89
N ALA A 23 -6.14 4.17 -18.92
CA ALA A 23 -6.64 3.56 -20.16
C ALA A 23 -7.46 4.52 -21.01
N ALA A 24 -8.13 5.50 -20.40
CA ALA A 24 -8.90 6.53 -21.09
C ALA A 24 -8.04 7.66 -21.66
N ASP A 25 -6.75 7.74 -21.34
CA ASP A 25 -5.84 8.76 -21.85
C ASP A 25 -5.47 8.46 -23.32
N PRO A 26 -5.92 9.29 -24.29
CA PRO A 26 -5.66 9.05 -25.72
C PRO A 26 -4.19 9.21 -26.10
N TYR A 27 -3.38 9.87 -25.27
CA TYR A 27 -1.96 10.11 -25.49
C TYR A 27 -1.06 9.07 -24.83
N PHE A 28 -1.60 8.29 -23.88
CA PHE A 28 -0.86 7.23 -23.24
C PHE A 28 -0.61 6.08 -24.23
N ARG A 29 0.63 5.59 -24.24
CA ARG A 29 1.11 4.48 -25.09
C ARG A 29 1.91 3.54 -24.19
N GLY A 30 1.23 2.72 -23.42
CA GLY A 30 1.83 1.76 -22.49
C GLY A 30 0.77 0.88 -21.83
N ASP A 31 1.19 0.08 -20.84
CA ASP A 31 0.27 -0.73 -20.04
C ASP A 31 -0.37 0.16 -18.94
N PRO A 32 -1.70 0.37 -18.98
CA PRO A 32 -2.42 1.17 -17.99
C PRO A 32 -2.29 0.61 -16.57
N VAL A 33 -2.11 -0.71 -16.44
CA VAL A 33 -1.92 -1.38 -15.15
C VAL A 33 -0.58 -0.96 -14.56
N GLN A 34 0.51 -1.11 -15.31
CA GLN A 34 1.84 -0.68 -14.86
C GLN A 34 1.91 0.81 -14.55
N ARG A 35 1.15 1.65 -15.28
CA ARG A 35 1.07 3.08 -14.99
C ARG A 35 0.32 3.39 -13.70
N ALA A 36 -0.71 2.62 -13.37
CA ALA A 36 -1.58 2.87 -12.23
C ALA A 36 -1.04 2.34 -10.89
N LEU A 37 -0.34 1.21 -10.87
CA LEU A 37 0.23 0.62 -9.64
C LEU A 37 1.06 1.60 -8.77
N PRO A 38 1.93 2.47 -9.32
CA PRO A 38 2.67 3.44 -8.51
C PRO A 38 1.85 4.63 -8.04
N GLU A 39 0.64 4.85 -8.57
CA GLU A 39 -0.22 5.98 -8.23
C GLU A 39 -1.22 5.63 -7.12
N VAL A 40 -1.52 4.35 -6.91
CA VAL A 40 -2.42 3.88 -5.84
C VAL A 40 -1.64 3.77 -4.54
N ALA A 41 -2.07 4.51 -3.52
CA ALA A 41 -1.43 4.56 -2.22
C ALA A 41 -2.26 3.81 -1.16
N VAL A 42 -1.67 2.81 -0.54
CA VAL A 42 -2.26 2.06 0.58
C VAL A 42 -1.68 2.60 1.86
N THR A 43 -2.55 2.87 2.84
CA THR A 43 -2.14 3.36 4.17
C THR A 43 -2.48 2.34 5.24
N ALA A 44 -1.57 2.16 6.19
CA ALA A 44 -1.74 1.36 7.38
C ALA A 44 -1.48 2.20 8.62
N VAL A 45 -2.33 2.05 9.63
CA VAL A 45 -2.25 2.76 10.91
C VAL A 45 -2.13 1.76 12.04
N SER A 46 -1.21 2.00 12.97
CA SER A 46 -1.16 1.27 14.24
C SER A 46 -2.03 1.96 15.27
N ASP A 47 -2.94 1.21 15.87
CA ASP A 47 -3.83 1.70 16.93
C ASP A 47 -3.09 1.92 18.27
N THR A 48 -1.85 1.41 18.40
CA THR A 48 -1.10 1.41 19.67
C THR A 48 -0.12 2.58 19.81
N HIS A 49 0.57 2.95 18.75
CA HIS A 49 1.67 3.92 18.80
C HIS A 49 1.49 5.10 17.84
N THR A 50 0.29 5.29 17.27
CA THR A 50 0.00 6.34 16.29
C THR A 50 0.97 6.33 15.11
N ILE A 51 1.40 5.12 14.72
CA ILE A 51 2.30 4.91 13.58
C ILE A 51 1.43 4.88 12.33
N GLU A 52 1.79 5.65 11.32
CA GLU A 52 1.10 5.67 10.03
C GLU A 52 2.14 5.42 8.92
N ALA A 53 1.87 4.47 8.04
CA ALA A 53 2.75 4.18 6.91
C ALA A 53 1.94 4.12 5.61
N THR A 54 2.51 4.65 4.54
CA THR A 54 1.89 4.67 3.21
C THR A 54 2.84 4.05 2.20
N MET A 55 2.33 3.10 1.42
CA MET A 55 3.07 2.35 0.40
C MET A 55 2.24 2.29 -0.87
N THR A 56 2.88 2.32 -2.03
CA THR A 56 2.16 2.16 -3.31
C THR A 56 1.95 0.68 -3.64
N LEU A 57 1.02 0.38 -4.56
CA LEU A 57 0.86 -0.99 -5.06
C LEU A 57 2.08 -1.52 -5.82
N ASP A 58 2.99 -0.65 -6.25
CA ASP A 58 4.32 -1.04 -6.74
C ASP A 58 5.36 -1.29 -5.61
N LEU A 59 4.90 -1.48 -4.37
CA LEU A 59 5.72 -1.81 -3.19
C LEU A 59 6.75 -0.73 -2.82
N VAL A 60 6.53 0.52 -3.21
CA VAL A 60 7.39 1.66 -2.83
C VAL A 60 6.82 2.33 -1.59
N LEU A 61 7.59 2.32 -0.50
CA LEU A 61 7.24 3.08 0.71
C LEU A 61 7.35 4.58 0.42
N LYS A 62 6.25 5.32 0.59
CA LYS A 62 6.18 6.78 0.37
C LYS A 62 6.45 7.56 1.64
N SER A 63 5.89 7.12 2.75
CA SER A 63 6.04 7.79 4.03
C SER A 63 5.83 6.83 5.18
N ILE A 64 6.53 7.10 6.27
CA ILE A 64 6.26 6.54 7.58
C ILE A 64 6.29 7.69 8.59
N ARG A 65 5.23 7.81 9.39
CA ARG A 65 5.13 8.73 10.52
C ARG A 65 5.26 7.92 11.78
N LEU A 66 6.29 8.22 12.54
CA LEU A 66 6.51 7.70 13.88
C LEU A 66 5.96 8.71 14.91
N PRO A 67 5.54 8.26 16.10
CA PRO A 67 5.09 9.15 17.16
C PRO A 67 6.15 10.20 17.49
N HIS A 68 5.72 11.43 17.78
CA HIS A 68 6.62 12.56 18.07
C HIS A 68 7.42 12.39 19.38
N ASP A 69 6.97 11.53 20.29
CA ASP A 69 7.53 11.39 21.63
C ASP A 69 8.60 10.28 21.76
N LEU A 70 9.36 10.04 20.67
CA LEU A 70 10.46 9.07 20.64
C LEU A 70 11.57 9.36 21.67
N ALA A 71 11.60 10.56 22.27
CA ALA A 71 12.65 10.99 23.18
C ALA A 71 12.52 10.43 24.61
N GLN A 72 11.42 9.75 24.97
CA GLN A 72 11.15 9.42 26.38
C GLN A 72 11.96 8.27 26.96
N SER A 73 12.42 7.28 26.16
CA SER A 73 13.34 6.22 26.62
C SER A 73 13.86 5.31 25.48
N VAL A 74 14.98 4.63 25.71
CA VAL A 74 15.52 3.61 24.77
C VAL A 74 14.55 2.44 24.58
N THR A 75 13.84 2.06 25.64
CA THR A 75 12.79 1.03 25.60
C THR A 75 11.63 1.45 24.70
N PHE A 76 11.18 2.71 24.78
CA PHE A 76 10.15 3.23 23.89
C PHE A 76 10.56 3.22 22.42
N CYS A 77 11.82 3.55 22.11
CA CYS A 77 12.34 3.43 20.74
C CYS A 77 12.31 1.98 20.22
N ALA A 78 12.62 1.01 21.08
CA ALA A 78 12.57 -0.41 20.71
C ALA A 78 11.12 -0.85 20.42
N ASP A 79 10.18 -0.50 21.30
CA ASP A 79 8.77 -0.84 21.15
C ASP A 79 8.14 -0.20 19.89
N VAL A 80 8.46 1.06 19.62
CA VAL A 80 8.00 1.76 18.40
C VAL A 80 8.62 1.15 17.14
N SER A 81 9.88 0.71 17.19
CA SER A 81 10.54 0.05 16.06
C SER A 81 9.90 -1.31 15.74
N GLU A 82 9.58 -2.10 16.76
CA GLU A 82 8.86 -3.36 16.60
C GLU A 82 7.44 -3.16 16.04
N ALA A 83 6.73 -2.17 16.58
CA ALA A 83 5.40 -1.81 16.10
C ALA A 83 5.45 -1.30 14.64
N ALA A 84 6.44 -0.49 14.28
CA ALA A 84 6.65 -0.02 12.91
C ALA A 84 6.94 -1.19 11.96
N GLY A 85 7.76 -2.14 12.37
CA GLY A 85 8.02 -3.37 11.59
C GLY A 85 6.74 -4.17 11.34
N SER A 86 5.87 -4.27 12.35
CA SER A 86 4.58 -4.95 12.21
C SER A 86 3.66 -4.24 11.22
N VAL A 87 3.58 -2.90 11.27
CA VAL A 87 2.81 -2.09 10.32
C VAL A 87 3.32 -2.26 8.89
N LEU A 88 4.65 -2.17 8.70
CA LEU A 88 5.27 -2.32 7.38
C LEU A 88 5.04 -3.72 6.80
N THR A 89 5.08 -4.76 7.64
CA THR A 89 4.82 -6.14 7.22
C THR A 89 3.37 -6.30 6.76
N ALA A 90 2.40 -5.79 7.54
CA ALA A 90 0.99 -5.82 7.17
C ALA A 90 0.70 -5.03 5.89
N LEU A 91 1.30 -3.85 5.76
CA LEU A 91 1.16 -2.99 4.59
C LEU A 91 1.75 -3.64 3.33
N HIS A 92 2.93 -4.24 3.43
CA HIS A 92 3.55 -4.98 2.34
C HIS A 92 2.69 -6.17 1.92
N ALA A 93 2.16 -6.95 2.88
CA ALA A 93 1.28 -8.08 2.58
C ALA A 93 0.02 -7.63 1.83
N ALA A 94 -0.65 -6.57 2.29
CA ALA A 94 -1.82 -6.00 1.63
C ALA A 94 -1.51 -5.50 0.20
N CYS A 95 -0.43 -4.74 0.02
CA CYS A 95 -0.02 -4.25 -1.29
C CYS A 95 0.34 -5.40 -2.24
N SER A 96 1.09 -6.40 -1.74
CA SER A 96 1.50 -7.56 -2.53
C SER A 96 0.29 -8.40 -2.96
N GLN A 97 -0.67 -8.62 -2.07
CA GLN A 97 -1.88 -9.36 -2.38
C GLN A 97 -2.74 -8.60 -3.39
N ALA A 98 -3.02 -7.32 -3.16
CA ALA A 98 -3.80 -6.51 -4.08
C ALA A 98 -3.14 -6.42 -5.47
N ARG A 99 -1.81 -6.22 -5.52
CA ARG A 99 -1.03 -6.23 -6.76
C ARG A 99 -1.16 -7.57 -7.49
N ALA A 100 -1.04 -8.69 -6.78
CA ALA A 100 -1.20 -10.01 -7.38
C ALA A 100 -2.62 -10.21 -7.96
N THR A 101 -3.66 -9.80 -7.23
CA THR A 101 -5.05 -9.85 -7.68
C THR A 101 -5.27 -9.01 -8.95
N ILE A 102 -4.73 -7.79 -8.99
CA ILE A 102 -4.83 -6.89 -10.15
C ILE A 102 -4.11 -7.48 -11.37
N LEU A 103 -2.88 -7.97 -11.19
CA LEU A 103 -2.10 -8.56 -12.28
C LEU A 103 -2.74 -9.85 -12.80
N ALA A 104 -3.31 -10.68 -11.92
CA ALA A 104 -4.06 -11.88 -12.32
C ALA A 104 -5.31 -11.51 -13.14
N ALA A 105 -6.06 -10.47 -12.72
CA ALA A 105 -7.21 -9.99 -13.46
C ALA A 105 -6.84 -9.40 -14.83
N ALA A 106 -5.67 -8.76 -14.94
CA ALA A 106 -5.15 -8.23 -16.20
C ALA A 106 -4.61 -9.33 -17.14
N GLY A 107 -3.91 -10.32 -16.58
CA GLY A 107 -3.30 -11.44 -17.31
C GLY A 107 -4.28 -12.54 -17.74
N GLY A 108 -5.50 -12.57 -17.19
CA GLY A 108 -6.56 -13.52 -17.53
C GLY A 108 -7.15 -13.40 -18.95
N THR A 109 -6.52 -12.64 -19.84
CA THR A 109 -6.89 -12.55 -21.27
C THR A 109 -6.05 -13.44 -22.19
N GLU A 110 -5.08 -14.20 -21.68
CA GLU A 110 -4.36 -15.25 -22.42
C GLU A 110 -4.84 -16.66 -22.04
N THR A 111 -6.09 -16.97 -22.37
CA THR A 111 -6.48 -18.35 -22.69
C THR A 111 -7.45 -18.30 -23.85
N ARG A 112 -6.91 -18.50 -25.05
CA ARG A 112 -7.64 -18.77 -26.29
C ARG A 112 -7.16 -20.08 -26.86
#